data_AF-A0A6I6XGP7-F1
#
_entry.id   AF-A0A6I6XGP7-F1
#
_cell.length_a   1.000
_cell.length_b   1.000
_cell.length_c   1.000
_cell.angle_alpha   90.00
_cell.angle_beta   90.00
_cell.angle_gamma   90.00
#
_symmetry.space_group_name_H-M   'P 1'
#
loop_
_entity.id
_entity.type
_entity.pdbx_description
1 polymer ?
#
loop_
_entity_poly.entity_id
_entity_poly.type
_entity_poly.pdbx_seq_one_letter_code
_entity_poly.pdbx_strand_id
1 'polypeptide(L)'
;MLKSYAVRLYVIAWQALRVCAGLLLMMRVVLYSWALYGIHTKSAQSYEPPPVACGKMAGEVYEFSRLYFPFWPEYEEERTDGSYYVERHDCDSNIKLLVLAMIWPALEPAENLRVYERLLDNQGLMVAVTPVEATQNDLRQVRDHLLDKFSSQGASVVTYDNSLRLYRTVGSDYSWGRRSRKFYWSEELGVVTSVSLCNWQAQEPDFYACEMTFVMSGNLMVKVTMSPENFVHWFEVLRALEAFLVSSKKSG
;
A
#
# COMPACT_ATOMS: atom_id res chain seq x y z
N MET A 1 -23.82 -67.42 54.22
CA MET A 1 -22.56 -66.63 54.17
C MET A 1 -22.15 -66.19 52.75
N LEU A 2 -22.46 -66.95 51.68
CA LEU A 2 -22.07 -66.61 50.30
C LEU A 2 -22.61 -65.26 49.76
N LYS A 3 -23.87 -64.91 50.07
CA LYS A 3 -24.49 -63.65 49.60
C LYS A 3 -23.82 -62.37 50.12
N SER A 4 -23.29 -62.39 51.35
CA SER A 4 -22.64 -61.21 51.96
C SER A 4 -21.27 -60.94 51.35
N TYR A 5 -20.51 -61.99 51.03
CA TYR A 5 -19.23 -61.87 50.33
C TYR A 5 -19.40 -61.39 48.88
N ALA A 6 -20.43 -61.88 48.18
CA ALA A 6 -20.74 -61.43 46.81
C ALA A 6 -21.11 -59.93 46.76
N VAL A 7 -21.89 -59.43 47.73
CA VAL A 7 -22.22 -58.00 47.82
C VAL A 7 -20.99 -57.14 48.14
N ARG A 8 -20.10 -57.60 49.03
CA ARG A 8 -18.84 -56.88 49.31
C ARG A 8 -17.90 -56.84 48.11
N LEU A 9 -17.75 -57.95 47.38
CA LEU A 9 -16.96 -58.01 46.15
C LEU A 9 -17.54 -57.10 45.06
N TYR A 10 -18.87 -57.05 44.92
CA TYR A 10 -19.55 -56.15 43.99
C TYR A 10 -19.27 -54.67 44.32
N VAL A 11 -19.35 -54.29 45.60
CA VAL A 11 -19.07 -52.91 46.03
C VAL A 11 -17.60 -52.54 45.78
N ILE A 12 -16.66 -53.44 46.08
CA ILE A 12 -15.22 -53.21 45.85
C ILE A 12 -14.93 -53.08 44.35
N ALA A 13 -15.47 -53.99 43.53
CA ALA A 13 -15.30 -53.95 42.08
C ALA A 13 -15.90 -52.67 41.48
N TRP A 14 -17.08 -52.25 41.96
CA TRP A 14 -17.75 -51.03 41.50
C TRP A 14 -16.99 -49.75 41.90
N GLN A 15 -16.43 -49.72 43.11
CA GLN A 15 -15.58 -48.62 43.55
C GLN A 15 -14.26 -48.57 42.75
N ALA A 16 -13.62 -49.72 42.49
CA ALA A 16 -12.43 -49.79 41.65
C ALA A 16 -12.71 -49.30 40.22
N LEU A 17 -13.86 -49.67 39.64
CA LEU A 17 -14.24 -49.26 38.30
C LEU A 17 -14.49 -47.74 38.20
N ARG A 18 -15.06 -47.12 39.25
CA ARG A 18 -15.21 -45.65 39.35
C ARG A 18 -13.87 -44.94 39.44
N VAL A 19 -12.92 -45.48 40.21
CA VAL A 19 -11.57 -44.91 40.32
C VAL A 19 -10.83 -45.01 38.97
N CYS A 20 -10.90 -46.17 38.30
CA CYS A 20 -10.32 -46.33 36.97
C CYS A 20 -10.95 -45.39 35.93
N ALA A 21 -12.27 -45.22 35.94
CA ALA A 21 -12.95 -44.27 35.05
C ALA A 21 -12.51 -42.82 35.32
N GLY A 22 -12.38 -42.43 36.60
CA GLY A 22 -11.87 -41.12 36.99
C GLY A 22 -10.43 -40.88 36.52
N LEU A 23 -9.55 -41.87 36.67
CA LEU A 23 -8.16 -41.78 36.20
C LEU A 23 -8.06 -41.65 34.67
N LEU A 24 -8.89 -42.38 33.92
CA LEU A 24 -8.92 -42.29 32.45
C LEU A 24 -9.42 -40.91 31.98
N LEU A 25 -10.41 -40.32 32.67
CA LEU A 25 -10.87 -38.97 32.36
C LEU A 25 -9.80 -37.92 32.67
N MET A 26 -9.10 -38.04 33.80
CA MET A 26 -7.99 -37.14 34.14
C MET A 26 -6.85 -37.23 33.13
N MET A 27 -6.48 -38.45 32.70
CA MET A 27 -5.47 -38.65 31.64
C MET A 27 -5.89 -37.96 30.33
N ARG A 28 -7.17 -38.07 29.93
CA ARG A 28 -7.69 -37.39 28.75
C ARG A 28 -7.59 -35.88 28.86
N VAL A 29 -7.95 -35.30 30.02
CA VAL A 29 -7.84 -33.85 30.25
C VAL A 29 -6.39 -33.38 30.13
N VAL A 30 -5.44 -34.14 30.68
CA VAL A 30 -4.00 -33.82 30.57
C VAL A 30 -3.50 -33.92 29.13
N LEU A 31 -3.94 -34.94 28.37
CA LEU A 31 -3.57 -35.06 26.95
C LEU A 31 -4.16 -33.92 26.12
N TYR A 32 -5.41 -33.53 26.36
CA TYR A 32 -6.04 -32.40 25.69
C TYR A 32 -5.37 -31.07 26.04
N SER A 33 -5.04 -30.84 27.31
CA SER A 33 -4.34 -29.62 27.71
C SER A 33 -2.92 -29.56 27.12
N TRP A 34 -2.22 -30.69 27.03
CA TRP A 34 -0.91 -30.76 26.37
C TRP A 34 -0.99 -30.52 24.86
N ALA A 35 -2.02 -31.06 24.18
CA ALA A 35 -2.25 -30.81 22.77
C ALA A 35 -2.61 -29.34 22.48
N LEU A 36 -3.47 -28.74 23.30
CA LEU A 36 -3.81 -27.31 23.21
C LEU A 36 -2.58 -26.44 23.49
N TYR A 37 -1.78 -26.79 24.50
CA TYR A 37 -0.51 -26.12 24.78
C TYR A 37 0.44 -26.22 23.58
N GLY A 38 0.58 -27.39 22.96
CA GLY A 38 1.38 -27.59 21.75
C GLY A 38 0.91 -26.76 20.56
N ILE A 39 -0.41 -26.62 20.37
CA ILE A 39 -0.98 -25.78 19.29
C ILE A 39 -0.73 -24.30 19.57
N HIS A 40 -0.87 -23.84 20.81
CA HIS A 40 -0.64 -22.44 21.19
C HIS A 40 0.85 -22.07 21.31
N THR A 41 1.73 -23.04 21.53
CA THR A 41 3.19 -22.84 21.60
C THR A 41 3.92 -23.11 20.30
N LYS A 42 3.22 -23.56 19.24
CA LYS A 42 3.74 -23.41 17.87
C LYS A 42 3.94 -21.92 17.66
N SER A 43 5.18 -21.46 17.83
CA SER A 43 5.58 -20.12 17.45
C SER A 43 5.11 -19.93 16.01
N ALA A 44 4.33 -18.89 15.76
CA ALA A 44 4.16 -18.41 14.40
C ALA A 44 5.56 -18.35 13.80
N GLN A 45 5.83 -19.13 12.75
CA GLN A 45 7.09 -19.01 12.04
C GLN A 45 7.25 -17.52 11.74
N SER A 46 8.36 -16.94 12.19
CA SER A 46 8.67 -15.55 11.87
C SER A 46 8.81 -15.51 10.35
N TYR A 47 7.79 -15.01 9.67
CA TYR A 47 7.84 -14.75 8.25
C TYR A 47 8.80 -13.58 8.05
N GLU A 48 10.01 -13.88 7.63
CA GLU A 48 10.96 -12.87 7.19
C GLU A 48 10.65 -12.57 5.73
N PRO A 49 10.10 -11.38 5.40
CA PRO A 49 9.75 -11.05 4.04
C PRO A 49 11.01 -11.05 3.16
N PRO A 50 10.90 -11.45 1.88
CA PRO A 50 12.04 -11.37 0.97
C PRO A 50 12.61 -9.94 0.92
N PRO A 51 13.94 -9.82 0.74
CA PRO A 51 14.61 -8.52 0.70
C PRO A 51 14.23 -7.71 -0.55
N VAL A 52 13.63 -8.35 -1.55
CA VAL A 52 13.18 -7.73 -2.80
C VAL A 52 11.71 -8.07 -3.06
N ALA A 53 10.99 -7.11 -3.64
CA ALA A 53 9.69 -7.33 -4.25
C ALA A 53 9.80 -7.11 -5.75
N CYS A 54 9.17 -7.98 -6.54
CA CYS A 54 9.27 -7.95 -7.99
C CYS A 54 7.94 -8.32 -8.66
N GLY A 55 7.79 -7.96 -9.93
CA GLY A 55 6.65 -8.33 -10.76
C GLY A 55 6.64 -7.59 -12.08
N LYS A 56 5.68 -7.94 -12.94
CA LYS A 56 5.51 -7.33 -14.26
C LYS A 56 4.59 -6.11 -14.20
N MET A 57 5.02 -5.02 -14.82
CA MET A 57 4.18 -3.85 -15.09
C MET A 57 4.35 -3.48 -16.56
N ALA A 58 3.25 -3.40 -17.30
CA ALA A 58 3.26 -3.13 -18.73
C ALA A 58 4.20 -4.06 -19.55
N GLY A 59 4.27 -5.34 -19.17
CA GLY A 59 5.09 -6.36 -19.84
C GLY A 59 6.56 -6.40 -19.43
N GLU A 60 7.03 -5.42 -18.65
CA GLU A 60 8.41 -5.34 -18.17
C GLU A 60 8.51 -5.81 -16.72
N VAL A 61 9.58 -6.53 -16.38
CA VAL A 61 9.82 -7.00 -15.00
C VAL A 61 10.56 -5.92 -14.21
N TYR A 62 10.02 -5.56 -13.06
CA TYR A 62 10.65 -4.63 -12.13
C TYR A 62 11.05 -5.35 -10.84
N GLU A 63 12.16 -4.90 -10.25
CA GLU A 63 12.68 -5.42 -8.98
C GLU A 63 13.07 -4.25 -8.07
N PHE A 64 12.52 -4.24 -6.85
CA PHE A 64 12.71 -3.18 -5.87
C PHE A 64 13.12 -3.78 -4.53
N SER A 65 13.97 -3.08 -3.77
CA SER A 65 14.25 -3.42 -2.38
C SER A 65 12.97 -3.30 -1.54
N ARG A 66 12.76 -4.25 -0.62
CA ARG A 66 11.62 -4.25 0.31
C ARG A 66 11.55 -2.98 1.16
N LEU A 67 12.68 -2.30 1.37
CA LEU A 67 12.78 -1.07 2.15
C LEU A 67 11.97 0.10 1.56
N TYR A 68 11.68 0.07 0.26
CA TYR A 68 10.84 1.09 -0.37
C TYR A 68 9.35 0.96 -0.06
N PHE A 69 8.90 -0.17 0.50
CA PHE A 69 7.48 -0.53 0.52
C PHE A 69 6.81 -0.21 1.86
N PRO A 70 6.01 0.88 1.94
CA PRO A 70 5.13 1.09 3.08
C PRO A 70 4.01 0.04 3.12
N PHE A 71 3.58 -0.43 1.95
CA PHE A 71 2.54 -1.45 1.77
C PHE A 71 3.03 -2.55 0.85
N TRP A 72 2.45 -3.75 0.95
CA TRP A 72 2.74 -4.81 -0.01
C TRP A 72 2.22 -4.44 -1.40
N PRO A 73 2.95 -4.78 -2.50
CA PRO A 73 2.42 -4.61 -3.85
C PRO A 73 1.09 -5.37 -3.99
N GLU A 74 0.15 -4.76 -4.70
CA GLU A 74 -1.08 -5.43 -5.11
C GLU A 74 -0.82 -6.07 -6.47
N TYR A 75 -0.96 -7.39 -6.54
CA TYR A 75 -0.86 -8.15 -7.78
C TYR A 75 -2.25 -8.33 -8.38
N GLU A 76 -2.32 -8.53 -9.69
CA GLU A 76 -3.53 -9.05 -10.32
C GLU A 76 -3.81 -10.43 -9.73
N GLU A 77 -5.03 -10.63 -9.21
CA GLU A 77 -5.42 -11.93 -8.65
C GLU A 77 -5.42 -12.97 -9.78
N GLU A 78 -4.44 -13.88 -9.78
CA GLU A 78 -4.64 -15.17 -10.43
C GLU A 78 -5.75 -15.87 -9.66
N ARG A 79 -6.81 -16.23 -10.39
CA ARG A 79 -7.99 -16.93 -9.90
C ARG A 79 -7.57 -18.31 -9.37
N THR A 80 -7.02 -18.34 -8.16
CA THR A 80 -6.52 -19.53 -7.51
C THR A 80 -7.28 -19.69 -6.20
N ASP A 81 -8.13 -20.69 -6.22
CA ASP A 81 -8.87 -21.33 -5.15
C ASP A 81 -7.95 -21.82 -4.03
N GLY A 82 -7.32 -20.91 -3.30
CA GLY A 82 -6.60 -21.26 -2.08
C GLY A 82 -5.48 -20.29 -1.70
N SER A 83 -5.66 -19.67 -0.54
CA SER A 83 -4.69 -18.84 0.21
C SER A 83 -4.35 -17.45 -0.37
N TYR A 84 -4.62 -16.42 0.44
CA TYR A 84 -4.34 -15.00 0.20
C TYR A 84 -2.84 -14.64 0.26
N TYR A 85 -1.96 -15.63 0.43
CA TYR A 85 -0.53 -15.41 0.55
C TYR A 85 0.08 -15.86 -0.77
N VAL A 86 0.59 -14.90 -1.56
CA VAL A 86 1.37 -15.15 -2.77
C VAL A 86 2.57 -16.02 -2.37
N GLU A 87 2.44 -17.33 -2.55
CA GLU A 87 3.37 -18.31 -1.98
C GLU A 87 4.64 -18.47 -2.83
N ARG A 88 4.81 -17.70 -3.90
CA ARG A 88 6.04 -17.75 -4.70
C ARG A 88 6.49 -16.37 -5.15
N HIS A 89 7.79 -16.18 -5.04
CA HIS A 89 8.58 -15.02 -5.49
C HIS A 89 8.63 -14.95 -7.02
N ASP A 90 7.49 -15.18 -7.67
CA ASP A 90 7.44 -15.25 -9.12
C ASP A 90 7.28 -13.83 -9.65
N CYS A 91 8.41 -13.27 -10.10
CA CYS A 91 8.45 -11.97 -10.77
C CYS A 91 7.67 -11.97 -12.09
N ASP A 92 7.13 -13.12 -12.52
CA ASP A 92 6.21 -13.21 -13.64
C ASP A 92 4.79 -12.70 -13.33
N SER A 93 4.44 -12.50 -12.06
CA SER A 93 3.13 -11.98 -11.65
C SER A 93 2.93 -10.53 -12.06
N ASN A 94 1.76 -10.20 -12.61
CA ASN A 94 1.41 -8.82 -12.94
C ASN A 94 1.11 -8.00 -11.68
N ILE A 95 1.72 -6.83 -11.56
CA ILE A 95 1.45 -5.87 -10.49
C ILE A 95 0.33 -4.92 -10.96
N LYS A 96 -0.73 -4.82 -10.15
CA LYS A 96 -1.82 -3.87 -10.33
C LYS A 96 -1.48 -2.50 -9.75
N LEU A 97 -0.94 -2.47 -8.53
CA LEU A 97 -0.56 -1.24 -7.83
C LEU A 97 0.72 -1.47 -7.02
N LEU A 98 1.66 -0.58 -7.23
CA LEU A 98 2.89 -0.48 -6.45
C LEU A 98 2.89 0.84 -5.69
N VAL A 99 3.23 0.83 -4.39
CA VAL A 99 3.46 2.07 -3.64
C VAL A 99 4.86 2.03 -3.05
N LEU A 100 5.65 3.06 -3.36
CA LEU A 100 7.00 3.26 -2.87
C LEU A 100 7.04 4.51 -1.99
N ALA A 101 7.86 4.48 -0.95
CA ALA A 101 8.11 5.63 -0.10
C ALA A 101 9.61 5.86 0.00
N MET A 102 10.00 7.09 -0.34
CA MET A 102 11.39 7.48 -0.54
C MET A 102 11.64 8.92 -0.09
N ILE A 103 12.89 9.28 0.11
CA ILE A 103 13.28 10.61 0.58
C ILE A 103 13.85 11.43 -0.58
N TRP A 104 13.28 12.61 -0.84
CA TRP A 104 13.83 13.58 -1.78
C TRP A 104 15.05 14.29 -1.18
N PRO A 105 16.16 14.53 -1.90
CA PRO A 105 16.36 14.32 -3.35
C PRO A 105 17.04 13.01 -3.75
N ALA A 106 17.54 12.22 -2.81
CA ALA A 106 18.34 11.03 -3.11
C ALA A 106 17.51 9.84 -3.63
N LEU A 107 16.20 9.84 -3.39
CA LEU A 107 15.29 8.71 -3.63
C LEU A 107 15.70 7.45 -2.86
N GLU A 108 16.32 7.63 -1.68
CA GLU A 108 16.61 6.55 -0.75
C GLU A 108 15.32 6.04 -0.10
N PRO A 109 15.24 4.75 0.27
CA PRO A 109 14.06 4.21 0.91
C PRO A 109 13.80 4.91 2.25
N ALA A 110 12.53 5.17 2.57
CA ALA A 110 12.13 5.67 3.87
C ALA A 110 12.08 4.49 4.88
N GLU A 111 13.20 4.17 5.51
CA GLU A 111 13.41 2.92 6.30
C GLU A 111 12.58 2.76 7.59
N ASN A 112 11.71 3.72 7.95
CA ASN A 112 11.01 3.71 9.25
C ASN A 112 9.51 4.02 9.11
N LEU A 113 8.65 3.23 9.77
CA LEU A 113 7.19 3.47 9.81
C LEU A 113 6.81 4.87 10.28
N ARG A 114 7.55 5.46 11.22
CA ARG A 114 7.34 6.85 11.65
C ARG A 114 7.63 7.86 10.54
N VAL A 115 8.56 7.52 9.65
CA VAL A 115 8.82 8.30 8.44
C VAL A 115 7.65 8.15 7.48
N TYR A 116 6.97 7.01 7.37
CA TYR A 116 5.74 6.91 6.56
C TYR A 116 4.59 7.75 7.11
N GLU A 117 4.40 7.80 8.43
CA GLU A 117 3.38 8.64 9.08
C GLU A 117 3.61 10.14 8.85
N ARG A 118 4.88 10.56 8.78
CA ARG A 118 5.29 11.96 8.58
C ARG A 118 6.13 12.13 7.32
N LEU A 119 5.77 11.41 6.26
CA LEU A 119 6.61 11.31 5.07
C LEU A 119 6.75 12.69 4.43
N LEU A 120 5.63 13.40 4.30
CA LEU A 120 5.60 14.73 3.69
C LEU A 120 6.38 15.76 4.49
N ASP A 121 6.37 15.69 5.82
CA ASP A 121 7.10 16.62 6.70
C ASP A 121 8.63 16.49 6.57
N ASN A 122 9.13 15.31 6.17
CA ASN A 122 10.55 14.98 6.12
C ASN A 122 11.08 14.87 4.69
N GLN A 123 10.57 15.74 3.78
CA GLN A 123 10.93 15.73 2.36
C GLN A 123 10.64 14.39 1.66
N GLY A 124 9.75 13.57 2.20
CA GLY A 124 9.40 12.29 1.64
C GLY A 124 8.47 12.40 0.44
N LEU A 125 8.57 11.39 -0.41
CA LEU A 125 7.75 11.18 -1.59
C LEU A 125 7.04 9.84 -1.44
N MET A 126 5.72 9.84 -1.61
CA MET A 126 4.96 8.61 -1.79
C MET A 126 4.65 8.46 -3.27
N VAL A 127 5.16 7.41 -3.89
CA VAL A 127 5.09 7.17 -5.33
C VAL A 127 4.23 5.94 -5.58
N ALA A 128 3.03 6.14 -6.10
CA ALA A 128 2.18 5.08 -6.60
C ALA A 128 2.45 4.87 -8.10
N VAL A 129 2.64 3.61 -8.51
CA VAL A 129 2.85 3.22 -9.90
C VAL A 129 1.79 2.19 -10.26
N THR A 130 1.09 2.44 -11.36
CA THR A 130 0.07 1.54 -11.90
C THR A 130 0.28 1.36 -13.40
N PRO A 131 0.18 0.14 -13.96
CA PRO A 131 0.09 -0.04 -15.40
C PRO A 131 -1.09 0.77 -15.96
N VAL A 132 -0.89 1.40 -17.11
CA VAL A 132 -1.94 2.13 -17.80
C VAL A 132 -2.89 1.11 -18.44
N GLU A 133 -4.11 1.02 -17.91
CA GLU A 133 -5.22 0.41 -18.65
C GLU A 133 -5.60 1.34 -19.81
N ALA A 134 -5.91 0.77 -20.99
CA ALA A 134 -6.12 1.52 -22.25
C ALA A 134 -7.15 2.67 -22.17
N THR A 135 -7.99 2.72 -21.14
CA THR A 135 -9.01 3.75 -20.89
C THR A 135 -8.59 4.85 -19.90
N GLN A 136 -7.43 4.74 -19.23
CA GLN A 136 -6.97 5.65 -18.18
C GLN A 136 -5.78 6.54 -18.58
N ASN A 137 -5.29 6.45 -19.82
CA ASN A 137 -4.07 7.15 -20.27
C ASN A 137 -4.24 8.64 -20.57
N ASP A 138 -5.46 9.17 -20.56
CA ASP A 138 -5.68 10.52 -21.04
C ASP A 138 -5.59 11.56 -19.91
N LEU A 139 -4.36 12.03 -19.65
CA LEU A 139 -4.13 13.17 -18.73
C LEU A 139 -4.93 14.41 -19.14
N ARG A 140 -5.29 14.53 -20.42
CA ARG A 140 -6.20 15.58 -20.90
C ARG A 140 -7.59 15.42 -20.30
N GLN A 141 -8.12 14.20 -20.26
CA GLN A 141 -9.42 13.92 -19.64
C GLN A 141 -9.37 14.21 -18.14
N VAL A 142 -8.28 13.85 -17.46
CA VAL A 142 -8.08 14.17 -16.04
C VAL A 142 -8.05 15.69 -15.83
N ARG A 143 -7.28 16.42 -16.64
CA ARG A 143 -7.24 17.89 -16.63
C ARG A 143 -8.62 18.49 -16.87
N ASP A 144 -9.32 18.06 -17.92
CA ASP A 144 -10.62 18.62 -18.32
C ASP A 144 -11.68 18.38 -17.24
N HIS A 145 -11.68 17.18 -16.63
CA HIS A 145 -12.55 16.87 -15.50
C HIS A 145 -12.26 17.75 -14.27
N LEU A 146 -10.98 17.97 -13.95
CA LEU A 146 -10.58 18.83 -12.83
C LEU A 146 -10.93 20.31 -13.11
N LEU A 147 -10.73 20.79 -14.34
CA LEU A 147 -11.12 22.15 -14.73
C LEU A 147 -12.62 22.37 -14.61
N ASP A 148 -13.43 21.43 -15.09
CA ASP A 148 -14.89 21.47 -14.97
C ASP A 148 -15.33 21.55 -13.49
N LYS A 149 -14.76 20.67 -12.66
CA LYS A 149 -14.99 20.67 -11.21
C LYS A 149 -14.60 21.99 -10.54
N PHE A 150 -13.51 22.62 -10.95
CA PHE A 150 -13.08 23.92 -10.39
C PHE A 150 -13.93 25.08 -10.89
N SER A 151 -14.37 25.04 -12.15
CA SER A 151 -15.22 26.08 -12.75
C SER A 151 -16.66 26.08 -12.19
N SER A 152 -17.19 24.91 -11.86
CA SER A 152 -18.50 24.78 -11.20
C SER A 152 -18.50 25.31 -9.75
N GLN A 153 -17.32 25.45 -9.14
CA GLN A 153 -17.14 26.00 -7.79
C GLN A 153 -16.93 27.53 -7.77
N GLY A 154 -16.94 28.19 -8.94
CA GLY A 154 -16.75 29.63 -9.11
C GLY A 154 -15.96 29.97 -10.36
N ALA A 155 -15.81 31.26 -10.68
CA ALA A 155 -15.02 31.71 -11.82
C ALA A 155 -13.52 31.42 -11.61
N SER A 156 -13.10 30.19 -11.87
CA SER A 156 -11.71 29.77 -11.77
C SER A 156 -10.94 30.37 -12.96
N VAL A 157 -9.96 31.24 -12.66
CA VAL A 157 -9.17 31.93 -13.68
C VAL A 157 -7.92 31.10 -13.96
N VAL A 158 -7.78 30.64 -15.20
CA VAL A 158 -6.56 29.99 -15.67
C VAL A 158 -5.47 31.04 -15.83
N THR A 159 -4.33 30.81 -15.18
CA THR A 159 -3.13 31.65 -15.26
C THR A 159 -1.91 30.78 -15.52
N TYR A 160 -0.83 31.35 -16.05
CA TYR A 160 0.43 30.65 -16.22
C TYR A 160 1.42 31.08 -15.14
N ASP A 161 2.00 30.12 -14.43
CA ASP A 161 3.00 30.34 -13.40
C ASP A 161 4.40 30.24 -14.01
N ASN A 162 5.05 31.38 -14.23
CA ASN A 162 6.40 31.41 -14.82
C ASN A 162 7.46 30.74 -13.96
N SER A 163 7.27 30.70 -12.63
CA SER A 163 8.27 30.12 -11.71
C SER A 163 8.29 28.60 -11.79
N LEU A 164 7.10 27.98 -11.85
CA LEU A 164 6.94 26.53 -11.97
C LEU A 164 6.87 26.07 -13.43
N ARG A 165 6.68 27.00 -14.37
CA ARG A 165 6.41 26.75 -15.79
C ARG A 165 5.17 25.88 -16.02
N LEU A 166 4.15 26.07 -15.19
CA LEU A 166 2.89 25.33 -15.20
C LEU A 166 1.71 26.27 -15.43
N TYR A 167 0.68 25.78 -16.13
CA TYR A 167 -0.64 26.39 -16.03
C TYR A 167 -1.20 26.14 -14.63
N ARG A 168 -2.00 27.08 -14.11
CA ARG A 168 -2.63 26.97 -12.81
C ARG A 168 -4.03 27.56 -12.79
N THR A 169 -4.87 27.00 -11.94
CA THR A 169 -6.14 27.59 -11.51
C THR A 169 -6.33 27.38 -10.01
N VAL A 170 -7.09 28.27 -9.38
CA VAL A 170 -7.38 28.20 -7.94
C VAL A 170 -8.88 27.99 -7.78
N GLY A 171 -9.24 26.95 -7.06
CA GLY A 171 -10.61 26.63 -6.69
C GLY A 171 -10.80 26.77 -5.19
N SER A 172 -11.96 27.25 -4.78
CA SER A 172 -12.38 27.25 -3.38
C SER A 172 -13.41 26.15 -3.17
N ASP A 173 -13.04 25.13 -2.38
CA ASP A 173 -14.01 24.12 -1.97
C ASP A 173 -14.72 24.61 -0.70
N TYR A 174 -15.87 25.27 -0.86
CA TYR A 174 -16.65 25.81 0.27
C TYR A 174 -17.28 24.74 1.16
N SER A 175 -17.28 23.46 0.73
CA SER A 175 -18.07 22.42 1.39
C SER A 175 -17.47 21.90 2.71
N TRP A 176 -16.18 22.14 2.97
CA TRP A 176 -15.48 21.70 4.19
C TRP A 176 -14.47 22.74 4.71
N GLY A 177 -14.93 23.96 5.00
CA GLY A 177 -14.07 25.07 5.49
C GLY A 177 -13.34 25.81 4.37
N ARG A 178 -12.47 26.79 4.71
CA ARG A 178 -11.68 27.57 3.73
C ARG A 178 -10.53 26.74 3.16
N ARG A 179 -10.84 25.73 2.36
CA ARG A 179 -9.85 24.93 1.62
C ARG A 179 -9.67 25.53 0.22
N SER A 180 -8.52 26.15 -0.02
CA SER A 180 -8.13 26.53 -1.37
C SER A 180 -7.37 25.36 -1.99
N ARG A 181 -7.88 24.82 -3.09
CA ARG A 181 -7.14 23.87 -3.91
C ARG A 181 -6.47 24.62 -5.06
N LYS A 182 -5.22 24.29 -5.34
CA LYS A 182 -4.51 24.77 -6.53
C LYS A 182 -4.36 23.60 -7.47
N PHE A 183 -4.85 23.77 -8.68
CA PHE A 183 -4.70 22.79 -9.74
C PHE A 183 -3.64 23.33 -10.72
N TYR A 184 -2.64 22.51 -11.02
CA TYR A 184 -1.58 22.81 -11.95
C TYR A 184 -1.52 21.76 -13.05
N TRP A 185 -1.05 22.12 -14.23
CA TRP A 185 -0.73 21.14 -15.27
C TRP A 185 0.36 21.68 -16.20
N SER A 186 1.10 20.75 -16.80
CA SER A 186 2.08 21.04 -17.84
C SER A 186 1.55 20.60 -19.21
N GLU A 187 1.88 21.38 -20.23
CA GLU A 187 1.59 21.03 -21.62
C GLU A 187 2.82 21.26 -22.48
N GLU A 188 3.13 20.29 -23.32
CA GLU A 188 4.19 20.37 -24.31
C GLU A 188 3.62 20.03 -25.69
N LEU A 189 3.75 20.96 -26.64
CA LEU A 189 3.20 20.83 -28.00
C LEU A 189 1.70 20.46 -28.04
N GLY A 190 0.92 20.90 -27.04
CA GLY A 190 -0.51 20.62 -26.92
C GLY A 190 -0.85 19.28 -26.26
N VAL A 191 0.14 18.53 -25.79
CA VAL A 191 -0.03 17.28 -25.03
C VAL A 191 0.13 17.58 -23.54
N VAL A 192 -0.85 17.17 -22.73
CA VAL A 192 -0.76 17.29 -21.26
C VAL A 192 0.21 16.23 -20.75
N THR A 193 1.32 16.67 -20.13
CA THR A 193 2.40 15.76 -19.69
C THR A 193 2.35 15.49 -18.19
N SER A 194 1.84 16.43 -17.38
CA SER A 194 1.56 16.22 -15.98
C SER A 194 0.35 17.03 -15.51
N VAL A 195 -0.35 16.50 -14.51
CA VAL A 195 -1.43 17.18 -13.79
C VAL A 195 -1.11 17.14 -12.30
N SER A 196 -1.40 18.20 -11.56
CA SER A 196 -1.09 18.24 -10.12
C SER A 196 -2.16 18.96 -9.33
N LEU A 197 -2.56 18.36 -8.21
CA LEU A 197 -3.53 18.92 -7.29
C LEU A 197 -2.87 19.16 -5.93
N CYS A 198 -2.75 20.43 -5.57
CA CYS A 198 -2.23 20.84 -4.28
C CYS A 198 -3.37 21.26 -3.37
N ASN A 199 -3.54 20.52 -2.28
CA ASN A 199 -4.44 20.91 -1.20
C ASN A 199 -3.69 21.85 -0.26
N TRP A 200 -4.25 23.04 -0.04
CA TRP A 200 -3.75 23.99 0.94
C TRP A 200 -4.82 24.27 1.98
N GLN A 201 -4.56 23.87 3.23
CA GLN A 201 -5.32 24.30 4.39
C GLN A 201 -4.38 25.06 5.33
N ALA A 202 -4.63 26.36 5.50
CA ALA A 202 -3.92 27.11 6.53
C ALA A 202 -4.38 26.59 7.90
N GLN A 203 -3.46 26.03 8.69
CA GLN A 203 -3.58 25.57 10.09
C GLN A 203 -3.80 24.08 10.39
N GLU A 204 -3.83 23.17 9.40
CA GLU A 204 -3.82 21.72 9.66
C GLU A 204 -2.69 21.03 8.87
N PRO A 205 -1.67 20.46 9.53
CA PRO A 205 -0.55 19.79 8.86
C PRO A 205 -1.01 18.55 8.05
N ASP A 206 -2.10 17.91 8.43
CA ASP A 206 -2.57 16.64 7.85
C ASP A 206 -3.19 16.77 6.44
N PHE A 207 -3.45 17.99 5.95
CA PHE A 207 -4.04 18.25 4.62
C PHE A 207 -3.14 19.10 3.70
N TYR A 208 -1.83 19.07 3.94
CA TYR A 208 -0.83 19.87 3.24
C TYR A 208 -0.01 19.02 2.25
N ALA A 209 -0.59 18.74 1.08
CA ALA A 209 0.05 17.86 0.09
C ALA A 209 -0.24 18.29 -1.35
N CYS A 210 0.76 18.09 -2.20
CA CYS A 210 0.63 18.14 -3.65
C CYS A 210 0.70 16.72 -4.22
N GLU A 211 -0.32 16.38 -5.00
CA GLU A 211 -0.41 15.13 -5.72
C GLU A 211 -0.17 15.39 -7.20
N MET A 212 0.95 14.93 -7.74
CA MET A 212 1.31 15.03 -9.15
C MET A 212 1.09 13.70 -9.85
N THR A 213 0.40 13.70 -10.99
CA THR A 213 0.22 12.52 -11.85
C THR A 213 0.85 12.78 -13.21
N PHE A 214 1.62 11.83 -13.71
CA PHE A 214 2.19 11.83 -15.06
C PHE A 214 2.22 10.41 -15.63
N VAL A 215 2.40 10.32 -16.94
CA VAL A 215 2.52 9.03 -17.63
C VAL A 215 3.97 8.84 -18.06
N MET A 216 4.59 7.76 -17.58
CA MET A 216 5.94 7.36 -17.93
C MET A 216 5.90 6.35 -19.09
N SER A 217 6.66 6.66 -20.15
CA SER A 217 6.82 5.78 -21.33
C SER A 217 5.50 5.31 -21.96
N GLY A 218 4.41 6.07 -21.80
CA GLY A 218 3.08 5.77 -22.33
C GLY A 218 2.30 4.64 -21.64
N ASN A 219 2.94 3.90 -20.73
CA ASN A 219 2.42 2.61 -20.24
C ASN A 219 2.34 2.51 -18.71
N LEU A 220 2.96 3.43 -17.97
CA LEU A 220 2.88 3.48 -16.52
C LEU A 220 2.33 4.84 -16.09
N MET A 221 1.28 4.83 -15.28
CA MET A 221 0.80 6.03 -14.60
C MET A 221 1.52 6.12 -13.25
N VAL A 222 2.18 7.25 -13.04
CA VAL A 222 2.94 7.53 -11.82
C VAL A 222 2.26 8.68 -11.10
N LYS A 223 1.87 8.42 -9.86
CA LYS A 223 1.25 9.40 -8.97
C LYS A 223 2.16 9.62 -7.77
N VAL A 224 2.54 10.87 -7.54
CA VAL A 224 3.50 11.28 -6.52
C VAL A 224 2.82 12.22 -5.56
N THR A 225 2.78 11.83 -4.28
CA THR A 225 2.36 12.69 -3.18
C THR A 225 3.61 13.24 -2.50
N MET A 226 3.70 14.57 -2.42
CA MET A 226 4.83 15.29 -1.85
C MET A 226 4.35 16.55 -1.13
N SER A 227 5.22 17.14 -0.30
CA SER A 227 4.92 18.43 0.31
C SER A 227 4.93 19.55 -0.76
N PRO A 228 4.15 20.63 -0.57
CA PRO A 228 4.24 21.84 -1.38
C PRO A 228 5.66 22.43 -1.51
N GLU A 229 6.53 22.29 -0.51
CA GLU A 229 7.93 22.71 -0.59
C GLU A 229 8.70 21.86 -1.62
N ASN A 230 8.50 20.54 -1.60
CA ASN A 230 9.08 19.64 -2.59
C ASN A 230 8.49 19.86 -3.99
N PHE A 231 7.21 20.24 -4.10
CA PHE A 231 6.54 20.49 -5.37
C PHE A 231 7.16 21.64 -6.18
N VAL A 232 7.89 22.56 -5.55
CA VAL A 232 8.67 23.57 -6.28
C VAL A 232 9.69 22.93 -7.23
N HIS A 233 10.13 21.70 -6.92
CA HIS A 233 11.05 20.88 -7.71
C HIS A 233 10.34 19.77 -8.51
N TRP A 234 9.07 19.96 -8.87
CA TRP A 234 8.25 18.92 -9.52
C TRP A 234 8.91 18.32 -10.77
N PHE A 235 9.61 19.14 -11.57
CA PHE A 235 10.23 18.69 -12.81
C PHE A 235 11.47 17.84 -12.54
N GLU A 236 12.28 18.20 -11.52
CA GLU A 236 13.40 17.39 -11.07
C GLU A 236 12.92 16.07 -10.45
N VAL A 237 11.86 16.10 -9.65
CA VAL A 237 11.24 14.89 -9.08
C VAL A 237 10.78 13.96 -10.19
N LEU A 238 10.06 14.49 -11.20
CA LEU A 238 9.59 13.71 -12.35
C LEU A 238 10.76 13.00 -13.05
N ARG A 239 11.79 13.74 -13.45
CA ARG A 239 12.95 13.15 -14.14
C ARG A 239 13.71 12.13 -13.30
N ALA A 240 13.85 12.40 -12.00
CA ALA A 240 14.54 11.50 -11.09
C ALA A 240 13.75 10.18 -10.92
N LEU A 241 12.42 10.25 -10.83
CA LEU A 241 11.56 9.08 -10.76
C LEU A 241 11.56 8.28 -12.05
N GLU A 242 11.55 8.94 -13.21
CA GLU A 242 11.70 8.23 -14.49
C GLU A 242 13.03 7.47 -14.54
N ALA A 243 14.14 8.11 -14.17
CA ALA A 243 15.46 7.47 -14.14
C ALA A 243 15.50 6.30 -13.14
N PHE A 244 14.93 6.49 -11.95
CA PHE A 244 14.83 5.44 -10.92
C PHE A 244 14.05 4.24 -11.44
N LEU A 245 12.83 4.43 -11.97
CA LEU A 245 12.00 3.35 -12.48
C LEU A 245 12.65 2.63 -13.68
N VAL A 246 13.34 3.35 -14.57
CA VAL A 246 14.12 2.71 -15.65
C VAL A 246 15.22 1.82 -15.07
N SER A 247 15.94 2.29 -14.05
CA SER A 247 17.02 1.52 -13.42
C SER A 247 16.55 0.29 -12.64
N SER A 248 15.28 0.30 -12.19
CA SER A 248 14.66 -0.82 -11.48
C SER A 248 14.13 -1.92 -12.41
N LYS A 249 14.22 -1.74 -13.73
CA LYS A 249 13.90 -2.81 -14.69
C LYS A 249 14.96 -3.90 -14.61
N LYS A 250 14.52 -5.15 -14.49
CA LYS A 250 15.42 -6.30 -14.56
C LYS A 250 15.91 -6.44 -15.99
N SER A 251 17.23 -6.34 -16.19
CA SER A 251 17.84 -6.65 -17.49
C SER A 251 17.62 -8.13 -17.79
N GLY A 252 17.00 -8.43 -18.93
CA GLY A 252 16.81 -9.81 -19.42
C GLY A 252 18.12 -10.51 -19.75
#